data_AF-A0A915BUM7-F1
#
_entry.id   AF-A0A915BUM7-F1
#
_cell.length_a   1.000
_cell.length_b   1.000
_cell.length_c   1.000
_cell.angle_alpha   90.00
_cell.angle_beta   90.00
_cell.angle_gamma   90.00
#
_symmetry.space_group_name_H-M   'P 1'
#
loop_
_entity.id
_entity.type
_entity.pdbx_description
1 polymer ?
#
loop_
_entity_poly.entity_id
_entity_poly.type
_entity_poly.pdbx_seq_one_letter_code
_entity_poly.pdbx_strand_id
1 'polypeptide(L)'
;RGQKILKERNGISFRCFRVRVSRNWKSMSRILFQQLLVVVYKTIERLKEVNQLGEDQQAKLYEKIADEFYELDLRELSLDFYKLMLRCAKTIREQTAASVSVAVTAKELCRYEEAYEYFMKVEMLEAQLDLSNFK
;
A
#
# COMPACT_ATOMS: atom_id res chain seq x y z
N ARG A 1 -17.02 -32.99 -22.98
CA ARG A 1 -16.69 -31.91 -23.95
C ARG A 1 -16.45 -30.66 -23.10
N GLY A 2 -15.26 -30.40 -22.56
CA GLY A 2 -14.00 -30.24 -23.27
C GLY A 2 -13.78 -28.75 -23.51
N GLN A 3 -13.35 -28.01 -22.48
CA GLN A 3 -12.72 -26.69 -22.65
C GLN A 3 -11.34 -26.75 -22.00
N LYS A 4 -10.33 -26.67 -22.88
CA LYS A 4 -8.92 -26.56 -22.52
C LYS A 4 -8.62 -25.13 -22.08
N ILE A 5 -8.03 -25.02 -20.90
CA ILE A 5 -6.84 -24.24 -20.54
C ILE A 5 -6.63 -22.90 -21.28
N LEU A 6 -6.70 -21.81 -20.51
CA LEU A 6 -5.73 -20.72 -20.58
C LEU A 6 -5.17 -20.50 -19.17
N LYS A 7 -3.90 -20.87 -19.02
CA LYS A 7 -3.06 -20.56 -17.85
C LYS A 7 -2.81 -19.05 -17.86
N GLU A 8 -3.50 -18.29 -17.01
CA GLU A 8 -3.10 -16.92 -16.71
C GLU A 8 -1.88 -16.96 -15.77
N ARG A 9 -0.70 -16.68 -16.34
CA ARG A 9 0.48 -16.27 -15.58
C ARG A 9 0.33 -14.77 -15.29
N ASN A 10 0.32 -14.41 -14.01
CA ASN A 10 0.59 -13.06 -13.50
C ASN A 10 -0.27 -11.92 -14.07
N GLY A 11 -1.56 -12.16 -14.26
CA GLY A 11 -2.53 -11.09 -14.45
C GLY A 11 -2.90 -10.46 -13.11
N ILE A 12 -2.40 -9.27 -12.83
CA ILE A 12 -3.07 -8.37 -11.86
C ILE A 12 -4.47 -8.13 -12.43
N SER A 13 -5.43 -8.90 -11.94
CA SER A 13 -6.83 -8.72 -12.28
C SER A 13 -7.26 -7.39 -11.66
N PHE A 14 -7.49 -6.37 -12.48
CA PHE A 14 -8.12 -5.10 -12.08
C PHE A 14 -9.61 -5.28 -11.69
N ARG A 15 -10.00 -6.44 -11.15
CA ARG A 15 -11.32 -6.71 -10.58
C ARG A 15 -11.33 -6.30 -9.10
N CYS A 16 -11.23 -5.00 -8.84
CA CYS A 16 -11.93 -4.34 -7.72
C CYS A 16 -11.62 -2.84 -7.66
N PHE A 17 -11.95 -2.07 -8.70
CA PHE A 17 -12.15 -0.62 -8.53
C PHE A 17 -13.55 -0.38 -7.93
N ARG A 18 -13.81 -0.93 -6.74
CA ARG A 18 -15.02 -0.62 -5.96
C ARG A 18 -14.58 0.17 -4.75
N VAL A 19 -14.14 1.40 -4.99
CA VAL A 19 -14.00 2.40 -3.93
C VAL A 19 -15.37 2.46 -3.25
N ARG A 20 -15.45 2.04 -1.98
CA ARG A 20 -16.62 2.29 -1.14
C ARG A 20 -16.53 3.75 -0.76
N VAL A 21 -16.90 4.60 -1.71
CA VAL A 21 -16.91 6.03 -1.56
C VAL A 21 -17.95 6.40 -0.52
N SER A 22 -17.51 6.94 0.60
CA SER A 22 -18.37 7.60 1.59
C SER A 22 -19.21 8.69 0.93
N ARG A 23 -20.51 8.71 1.28
CA ARG A 23 -21.63 9.42 0.63
C ARG A 23 -21.56 10.98 0.55
N ASN A 24 -20.40 11.62 0.71
CA ASN A 24 -20.27 13.07 0.86
C ASN A 24 -19.50 13.82 -0.25
N TRP A 25 -19.47 13.33 -1.49
CA TRP A 25 -18.82 14.04 -2.61
C TRP A 25 -19.55 15.26 -3.16
N LYS A 26 -20.75 15.58 -2.68
CA LYS A 26 -21.56 16.69 -3.22
C LYS A 26 -20.97 18.08 -2.97
N SER A 27 -19.96 18.23 -2.10
CA SER A 27 -19.24 19.50 -1.89
C SER A 27 -17.72 19.35 -2.00
N MET A 28 -17.23 18.52 -2.91
CA MET A 28 -15.79 18.52 -3.19
C MET A 28 -15.42 19.84 -3.88
N SER A 29 -14.50 20.60 -3.29
CA SER A 29 -13.99 21.82 -3.91
C SER A 29 -13.30 21.47 -5.24
N ARG A 30 -13.39 22.35 -6.24
CA ARG A 30 -12.70 22.18 -7.52
C ARG A 30 -11.19 21.92 -7.35
N ILE A 31 -10.60 22.49 -6.29
CA ILE A 31 -9.18 22.36 -5.93
C ILE A 31 -8.87 20.92 -5.52
N LEU A 32 -9.66 20.33 -4.62
CA LEU A 32 -9.48 18.94 -4.18
C LEU A 32 -9.61 17.95 -5.34
N PHE A 33 -10.58 18.19 -6.24
CA PHE A 33 -10.76 17.36 -7.42
C PHE A 33 -9.56 17.43 -8.39
N GLN A 34 -9.02 18.63 -8.62
CA GLN A 34 -7.82 18.80 -9.44
C GLN A 34 -6.60 18.12 -8.81
N GLN A 35 -6.41 18.25 -7.49
CA GLN A 35 -5.34 17.58 -6.76
C GLN A 35 -5.44 16.05 -6.90
N LEU A 36 -6.65 15.50 -6.70
CA LEU A 36 -6.90 14.08 -6.86
C LEU A 36 -6.57 13.59 -8.27
N LEU A 37 -7.02 14.30 -9.31
CA LEU A 37 -6.71 13.96 -10.71
C LEU A 37 -5.20 13.95 -10.97
N VAL A 38 -4.46 14.92 -10.45
CA VAL A 38 -3.01 14.99 -10.61
C VAL A 38 -2.32 13.82 -9.92
N VAL A 39 -2.71 13.46 -8.69
CA VAL A 39 -2.15 12.32 -7.95
C VAL A 39 -2.45 11.00 -8.65
N VAL A 40 -3.69 10.80 -9.12
CA VAL A 40 -4.08 9.59 -9.86
C VAL A 40 -3.28 9.48 -11.16
N TYR A 41 -3.18 10.55 -11.94
CA TYR A 41 -2.41 10.55 -13.19
C TYR A 41 -0.93 10.23 -12.94
N LYS A 42 -0.29 10.91 -11.97
CA LYS A 42 1.10 10.64 -11.59
C LYS A 42 1.30 9.19 -11.13
N THR A 43 0.35 8.65 -10.38
CA THR A 43 0.39 7.25 -9.92
C THR A 43 0.36 6.28 -11.09
N ILE A 44 -0.53 6.50 -12.06
CA ILE A 44 -0.63 5.65 -13.26
C ILE A 44 0.70 5.66 -14.05
N GLU A 45 1.30 6.84 -14.26
CA GLU A 45 2.58 6.92 -14.97
C GLU A 45 3.70 6.22 -14.20
N ARG A 46 3.81 6.44 -12.88
CA ARG A 46 4.78 5.75 -12.02
C ARG A 46 4.64 4.23 -12.07
N LEU A 47 3.40 3.72 -12.09
CA LEU A 47 3.13 2.29 -12.15
C LEU A 47 3.48 1.64 -13.49
N LYS A 48 3.57 2.39 -14.59
CA LYS A 48 4.05 1.85 -15.88
C LYS A 48 5.55 1.52 -15.82
N GLU A 49 6.29 2.29 -15.04
CA GLU A 49 7.75 2.18 -14.96
C GLU A 49 8.23 1.33 -13.78
N VAL A 50 7.36 1.03 -12.80
CA VAL A 50 7.75 0.35 -11.55
C VAL A 50 8.46 -0.98 -11.76
N ASN A 51 8.06 -1.76 -12.78
CA ASN A 51 8.67 -3.06 -13.10
C ASN A 51 10.10 -2.94 -13.65
N GLN A 52 10.53 -1.74 -14.03
CA GLN A 52 11.89 -1.45 -14.50
C GLN A 52 12.82 -1.04 -13.34
N LEU A 53 12.26 -0.79 -12.15
CA LEU A 53 12.99 -0.39 -10.96
C LEU A 53 13.44 -1.60 -10.13
N GLY A 54 14.56 -1.45 -9.42
CA GLY A 54 14.95 -2.43 -8.39
C GLY A 54 14.02 -2.39 -7.18
N GLU A 55 13.90 -3.49 -6.44
CA GLU A 55 12.96 -3.63 -5.31
C GLU A 55 13.05 -2.49 -4.28
N ASP A 56 14.25 -2.03 -3.95
CA ASP A 56 14.45 -0.94 -2.98
C ASP A 56 13.89 0.39 -3.51
N GLN A 57 13.97 0.62 -4.83
CA GLN A 57 13.36 1.78 -5.48
C GLN A 57 11.85 1.61 -5.61
N GLN A 58 11.37 0.38 -5.84
CA GLN A 58 9.94 0.08 -5.84
C GLN A 58 9.32 0.34 -4.47
N ALA A 59 9.98 -0.07 -3.38
CA ALA A 59 9.53 0.19 -2.02
C ALA A 59 9.31 1.69 -1.77
N LYS A 60 10.31 2.52 -2.10
CA LYS A 60 10.23 3.99 -1.97
C LYS A 60 9.15 4.60 -2.87
N LEU A 61 8.96 4.05 -4.06
CA LEU A 61 7.91 4.51 -4.97
C LEU A 61 6.51 4.21 -4.40
N TYR A 62 6.31 3.01 -3.87
CA TYR A 62 5.05 2.61 -3.25
C TYR A 62 4.76 3.40 -1.98
N GLU A 63 5.77 3.63 -1.13
CA GLU A 63 5.67 4.53 0.04
C GLU A 63 5.18 5.91 -0.39
N LYS A 64 5.85 6.52 -1.37
CA LYS A 64 5.47 7.86 -1.87
C LYS A 64 4.04 7.91 -2.40
N ILE A 65 3.60 6.89 -3.12
CA ILE A 65 2.23 6.82 -3.63
C ILE A 65 1.25 6.64 -2.46
N ALA A 66 1.58 5.80 -1.48
CA ALA A 66 0.76 5.59 -0.29
C ALA A 66 0.57 6.89 0.50
N ASP A 67 1.63 7.65 0.70
CA ASP A 67 1.61 8.95 1.39
C ASP A 67 0.76 9.97 0.63
N GLU A 68 0.93 10.09 -0.69
CA GLU A 68 0.11 10.99 -1.51
C GLU A 68 -1.40 10.67 -1.41
N PHE A 69 -1.78 9.38 -1.31
CA PHE A 69 -3.17 8.99 -1.07
C PHE A 69 -3.62 9.15 0.38
N TYR A 70 -2.70 8.99 1.34
CA TYR A 70 -2.96 9.21 2.75
C TYR A 70 -3.37 10.66 3.03
N GLU A 71 -2.62 11.61 2.48
CA GLU A 71 -2.87 13.06 2.57
C GLU A 71 -4.19 13.50 1.91
N LEU A 72 -4.72 12.68 0.99
CA LEU A 72 -6.02 12.91 0.34
C LEU A 72 -7.18 12.18 1.04
N ASP A 73 -6.97 11.65 2.24
CA ASP A 73 -7.92 10.82 3.00
C ASP A 73 -8.39 9.56 2.27
N LEU A 74 -7.63 9.09 1.27
CA LEU A 74 -7.90 7.85 0.54
C LEU A 74 -7.18 6.67 1.20
N ARG A 75 -7.49 6.44 2.48
CA ARG A 75 -6.81 5.44 3.32
C ARG A 75 -6.86 4.01 2.80
N GLU A 76 -7.93 3.64 2.12
CA GLU A 76 -8.05 2.33 1.45
C GLU A 76 -6.94 2.12 0.40
N LEU A 77 -6.72 3.13 -0.46
CA LEU A 77 -5.67 3.06 -1.48
C LEU A 77 -4.29 3.16 -0.85
N SER A 78 -4.13 4.05 0.14
CA SER A 78 -2.89 4.19 0.89
C SER A 78 -2.46 2.86 1.52
N LEU A 79 -3.40 2.14 2.16
CA LEU A 79 -3.15 0.82 2.76
C LEU A 79 -2.65 -0.20 1.71
N ASP A 80 -3.27 -0.25 0.54
CA ASP A 80 -2.85 -1.16 -0.54
C ASP A 80 -1.41 -0.89 -0.98
N PHE A 81 -1.02 0.39 -1.08
CA PHE A 81 0.34 0.78 -1.44
C PHE A 81 1.35 0.55 -0.32
N TYR A 82 1.02 0.76 0.95
CA TYR A 82 1.90 0.38 2.06
C TYR A 82 2.13 -1.14 2.12
N LYS A 83 1.13 -1.95 1.75
CA LYS A 83 1.32 -3.41 1.61
C LYS A 83 2.26 -3.76 0.46
N LEU A 84 2.22 -3.02 -0.64
CA LEU A 84 3.18 -3.18 -1.75
C LEU A 84 4.59 -2.77 -1.31
N MET A 85 4.74 -1.65 -0.60
CA MET A 85 6.01 -1.24 0.03
C MET A 85 6.55 -2.36 0.93
N LEU A 86 5.72 -2.94 1.79
CA LEU A 86 6.11 -4.03 2.70
C LEU A 86 6.60 -5.28 1.94
N ARG A 87 6.02 -5.60 0.78
CA ARG A 87 6.47 -6.74 -0.05
C ARG A 87 7.86 -6.53 -0.65
N CYS A 88 8.26 -5.27 -0.84
CA CYS A 88 9.56 -4.91 -1.37
C CYS A 88 10.61 -4.67 -0.27
N ALA A 89 10.20 -4.58 1.00
CA ALA A 89 11.08 -4.32 2.12
C ALA A 89 12.01 -5.51 2.43
N LYS A 90 13.32 -5.27 2.53
CA LYS A 90 14.32 -6.33 2.73
C LYS A 90 14.88 -6.33 4.13
N THR A 91 15.26 -5.17 4.63
CA THR A 91 15.86 -5.05 5.96
C THR A 91 14.80 -5.13 7.05
N ILE A 92 15.20 -5.59 8.24
CA ILE A 92 14.30 -5.60 9.41
C ILE A 92 13.73 -4.20 9.66
N ARG A 93 14.56 -3.15 9.53
CA ARG A 93 14.12 -1.76 9.70
C ARG A 93 13.05 -1.34 8.70
N GLU A 94 13.24 -1.64 7.41
CA GLU A 94 12.24 -1.35 6.38
C GLU A 94 10.95 -2.14 6.61
N GLN A 95 11.07 -3.42 6.98
CA GLN A 95 9.91 -4.27 7.27
C GLN A 95 9.14 -3.77 8.50
N THR A 96 9.83 -3.32 9.54
CA THR A 96 9.22 -2.69 10.72
C THR A 96 8.48 -1.42 10.32
N ALA A 97 9.15 -0.48 9.65
CA ALA A 97 8.54 0.78 9.23
C ALA A 97 7.30 0.55 8.36
N ALA A 98 7.40 -0.30 7.33
CA ALA A 98 6.26 -0.61 6.47
C ALA A 98 5.14 -1.34 7.23
N SER A 99 5.46 -2.24 8.17
CA SER A 99 4.44 -2.92 8.99
C SER A 99 3.72 -1.95 9.93
N VAL A 100 4.41 -0.95 10.47
CA VAL A 100 3.80 0.14 11.25
C VAL A 100 2.82 0.94 10.39
N SER A 101 3.23 1.37 9.19
CA SER A 101 2.36 2.12 8.27
C SER A 101 1.09 1.35 7.90
N VAL A 102 1.22 0.03 7.66
CA VAL A 102 0.08 -0.86 7.42
C VAL A 102 -0.82 -0.98 8.65
N ALA A 103 -0.25 -1.22 9.83
CA ALA A 103 -1.00 -1.40 11.08
C ALA A 103 -1.82 -0.14 11.45
N VAL A 104 -1.19 1.03 11.38
CA VAL A 104 -1.82 2.32 11.69
C VAL A 104 -2.95 2.60 10.69
N THR A 105 -2.69 2.44 9.40
CA THR A 105 -3.71 2.70 8.36
C THR A 105 -4.88 1.71 8.46
N ALA A 106 -4.62 0.43 8.73
CA ALA A 106 -5.66 -0.57 8.98
C ALA A 106 -6.51 -0.23 10.20
N LYS A 107 -5.89 0.23 11.29
CA LYS A 107 -6.59 0.68 12.51
C LYS A 107 -7.52 1.85 12.21
N GLU A 108 -7.06 2.84 11.42
CA GLU A 108 -7.88 4.00 11.04
C GLU A 108 -9.06 3.64 10.11
N LEU A 109 -8.93 2.55 9.34
CA LEU A 109 -10.03 1.95 8.60
C LEU A 109 -10.92 1.01 9.44
N CYS A 110 -10.73 0.99 10.76
CA CYS A 110 -11.42 0.11 11.71
C CYS A 110 -11.24 -1.39 11.43
N ARG A 111 -10.15 -1.78 10.74
CA ARG A 111 -9.76 -3.18 10.50
C ARG A 111 -8.88 -3.68 11.64
N TYR A 112 -9.47 -3.79 12.82
CA TYR A 112 -8.71 -4.02 14.05
C TYR A 112 -7.97 -5.36 14.09
N GLU A 113 -8.54 -6.42 13.51
CA GLU A 113 -7.89 -7.73 13.41
C GLU A 113 -6.61 -7.64 12.57
N GLU A 114 -6.71 -7.07 11.38
CA GLU A 114 -5.56 -6.82 10.51
C GLU A 114 -4.51 -5.92 11.18
N ALA A 115 -4.95 -4.82 11.81
CA ALA A 115 -4.05 -3.93 12.53
C ALA A 115 -3.29 -4.67 13.65
N TYR A 116 -3.99 -5.51 14.41
CA TYR A 116 -3.41 -6.31 15.49
C TYR A 116 -2.34 -7.28 14.98
N GLU A 117 -2.62 -8.00 13.90
CA GLU A 117 -1.65 -8.92 13.28
C GLU A 117 -0.35 -8.20 12.89
N TYR A 118 -0.47 -7.00 12.30
CA TYR A 118 0.71 -6.22 11.93
C TYR A 118 1.44 -5.62 13.14
N PHE A 119 0.75 -5.21 14.19
CA PHE A 119 1.40 -4.78 15.44
C PHE A 119 2.18 -5.93 16.09
N MET A 120 1.61 -7.14 16.15
CA MET A 120 2.33 -8.32 16.63
C MET A 120 3.57 -8.60 15.79
N LYS A 121 3.49 -8.43 14.46
CA LYS A 121 4.64 -8.57 13.58
C LYS A 121 5.72 -7.52 13.88
N VAL A 122 5.34 -6.28 14.16
CA VAL A 122 6.27 -5.20 14.55
C VAL A 122 7.02 -5.58 15.82
N GLU A 123 6.32 -6.00 16.88
CA GLU A 123 6.96 -6.43 18.13
C GLU A 123 7.97 -7.56 17.92
N MET A 124 7.64 -8.54 17.08
CA MET A 124 8.56 -9.63 16.72
C MET A 124 9.81 -9.13 15.98
N LEU A 125 9.66 -8.17 15.07
CA LEU A 125 10.78 -7.62 14.30
C LEU A 125 11.68 -6.74 15.19
N GLU A 126 11.10 -5.96 16.10
CA GLU A 126 11.84 -5.14 17.07
C GLU A 126 12.66 -6.02 18.01
N ALA A 127 12.06 -7.09 18.54
CA ALA A 127 12.79 -8.05 19.37
C ALA A 127 13.97 -8.71 18.62
N GLN A 128 13.82 -9.01 17.32
CA GLN A 128 14.91 -9.52 16.49
C GLN A 128 16.02 -8.47 16.28
N LEU A 129 15.64 -7.21 16.09
CA LEU A 129 16.58 -6.11 15.92
C LEU A 129 17.42 -5.91 17.18
N ASP A 130 16.79 -5.92 18.36
CA ASP A 130 17.48 -5.79 19.64
C ASP A 130 18.49 -6.92 19.84
N LEU A 131 18.09 -8.18 19.61
CA LEU A 131 18.99 -9.33 19.71
C LEU A 131 20.18 -9.24 18.74
N SER A 132 20.00 -8.64 17.55
CA SER A 132 21.06 -8.48 16.56
C SER A 132 22.10 -7.41 16.96
N ASN A 133 21.71 -6.41 17.75
CA ASN A 133 22.61 -5.35 18.22
C ASN A 133 23.47 -5.78 19.42
N PHE A 134 23.14 -6.88 20.09
CA PHE A 134 23.92 -7.46 21.20
C PHE A 134 24.99 -8.47 20.77
N LYS A 135 25.10 -8.78 19.47
CA LYS A 135 26.16 -9.62 18.89
C LYS A 135 27.27 -8.76 18.30
#